data_AF-A0A1T4Z0U4-F1
#
_entry.id   AF-A0A1T4Z0U4-F1
#
_cell.length_a   1.000
_cell.length_b   1.000
_cell.length_c   1.000
_cell.angle_alpha   90.00
_cell.angle_beta   90.00
_cell.angle_gamma   90.00
#
_symmetry.space_group_name_H-M   'P 1'
#
loop_
_entity.id
_entity.type
_entity.pdbx_description
1 polymer ?
#
loop_
_entity_poly.entity_id
_entity_poly.type
_entity_poly.pdbx_seq_one_letter_code
_entity_poly.pdbx_strand_id
1 'polypeptide(L)'
;MCPCKRQHQRGLVMLAGLVSLFLAPCLAAHPADITPLRIQIQPQRVDLRFTLTLLTLGRMANLDPDGDHQLSPQELEASQGPMMAFLQKHVLLKINDQPVTLGEIVRFEPLWPPAPSVDLREMDRAVDVTFQLTTSEVVANLWMEFAGFPQLGEAASIQATYEQGELLTQVPFTPGEPDYLYDTGFAVESLFQPAAAPAPSVPASTAWTVRILPGVTTLLFLIITWNLVKTVAGLVRKRRKGDPPSSP
;
A
#
# COMPACT_ATOMS: atom_id res chain seq x y z
N MET A 1 32.02 40.69 -72.72
CA MET A 1 31.17 39.60 -72.18
C MET A 1 32.04 38.73 -71.27
N CYS A 2 31.88 38.84 -69.95
CA CYS A 2 32.69 38.11 -68.95
C CYS A 2 31.81 37.09 -68.21
N PRO A 3 32.11 35.78 -68.27
CA PRO A 3 31.41 34.76 -67.51
C PRO A 3 32.23 34.45 -66.24
N CYS A 4 31.95 35.13 -65.12
CA CYS A 4 32.69 34.83 -63.88
C CYS A 4 31.87 35.14 -62.62
N LYS A 5 30.69 34.52 -62.48
CA LYS A 5 29.88 34.58 -61.25
C LYS A 5 28.94 33.37 -61.14
N ARG A 6 29.49 32.16 -60.99
CA ARG A 6 28.65 30.96 -60.75
C ARG A 6 29.34 29.80 -60.01
N GLN A 7 30.36 30.07 -59.20
CA GLN A 7 31.16 29.00 -58.57
C GLN A 7 31.31 29.07 -57.04
N HIS A 8 30.69 30.06 -56.36
CA HIS A 8 30.78 30.16 -54.90
C HIS A 8 29.58 29.60 -54.12
N GLN A 9 28.52 29.11 -54.78
CA GLN A 9 27.28 28.73 -54.08
C GLN A 9 27.15 27.24 -53.77
N ARG A 10 28.08 26.38 -54.23
CA ARG A 10 28.03 24.92 -54.00
C ARG A 10 28.89 24.44 -52.83
N GLY A 11 29.84 25.25 -52.35
CA GLY A 11 30.71 24.86 -51.22
C GLY A 11 30.10 25.06 -49.83
N LEU A 12 29.17 26.02 -49.68
CA LEU A 12 28.60 26.36 -48.36
C LEU A 12 27.53 25.36 -47.90
N VAL A 13 26.86 24.67 -48.82
CA VAL A 13 25.74 23.76 -48.51
C VAL A 13 26.24 22.41 -47.97
N MET A 14 27.42 21.93 -48.38
CA MET A 14 27.97 20.67 -47.87
C MET A 14 28.53 20.77 -46.44
N LEU A 15 28.97 21.95 -46.00
CA LEU A 15 29.54 22.12 -44.66
C LEU A 15 28.46 22.26 -43.57
N ALA A 16 27.26 22.74 -43.92
CA ALA A 16 26.12 22.82 -43.02
C ALA A 16 25.49 21.44 -42.72
N GLY A 17 25.53 20.50 -43.67
CA GLY A 17 24.99 19.14 -43.47
C GLY A 17 25.80 18.28 -42.51
N LEU A 18 27.12 18.51 -42.40
CA LEU A 18 28.02 17.69 -41.60
C LEU A 18 28.05 18.09 -40.11
N VAL A 19 27.72 19.35 -39.79
CA VAL A 19 27.56 19.82 -38.41
C VAL A 19 26.23 19.33 -37.79
N SER A 20 25.19 19.12 -38.61
CA SER A 20 23.89 18.62 -38.13
C SER A 20 23.89 17.15 -37.71
N LEU A 21 24.89 16.34 -38.11
CA LEU A 21 24.96 14.92 -37.78
C LEU A 21 25.60 14.64 -36.40
N PHE A 22 26.29 15.62 -35.80
CA PHE A 22 26.93 15.50 -34.49
C PHE A 22 26.12 16.12 -33.34
N LEU A 23 24.92 16.64 -33.63
CA LEU A 23 24.01 17.26 -32.65
C LEU A 23 22.89 16.33 -32.14
N ALA A 24 22.91 15.05 -32.54
CA ALA A 24 21.93 14.06 -32.06
C ALA A 24 22.58 12.97 -31.20
N PRO A 25 22.95 13.27 -29.95
CA PRO A 25 22.90 12.22 -28.95
C PRO A 25 22.52 12.78 -27.56
N CYS A 26 21.29 13.25 -27.38
CA CYS A 26 20.75 13.64 -26.08
C CYS A 26 19.25 13.87 -26.32
N LEU A 27 18.28 13.18 -25.75
CA LEU A 27 18.21 12.48 -24.49
C LEU A 27 17.21 11.34 -24.70
N ALA A 28 17.65 10.09 -24.59
CA ALA A 28 16.74 9.09 -24.01
C ALA A 28 16.60 9.51 -22.55
N ALA A 29 15.70 10.47 -22.28
CA ALA A 29 15.36 10.86 -20.94
C ALA A 29 14.82 9.58 -20.29
N HIS A 30 15.63 8.96 -19.45
CA HIS A 30 15.20 7.82 -18.68
C HIS A 30 13.91 8.25 -17.96
N PRO A 31 12.85 7.42 -18.00
CA PRO A 31 11.63 7.74 -17.26
C PRO A 31 12.04 8.02 -15.82
N ALA A 32 11.65 9.18 -15.31
CA ALA A 32 11.92 9.53 -13.92
C ALA A 32 11.34 8.41 -13.04
N ASP A 33 12.18 7.83 -12.18
CA ASP A 33 11.74 6.80 -11.26
C ASP A 33 11.04 7.48 -10.09
N ILE A 34 9.77 7.81 -10.30
CA ILE A 34 8.91 8.46 -9.34
C ILE A 34 8.08 7.38 -8.67
N THR A 35 8.30 7.20 -7.36
CA THR A 35 7.48 6.31 -6.53
C THR A 35 6.37 7.12 -5.86
N PRO A 36 5.09 6.91 -6.18
CA PRO A 36 3.99 7.52 -5.46
C PRO A 36 3.92 6.99 -4.02
N LEU A 37 3.73 7.89 -3.07
CA LEU A 37 3.45 7.57 -1.68
C LEU A 37 2.22 8.35 -1.22
N ARG A 38 1.21 7.66 -0.72
CA ARG A 38 0.02 8.27 -0.11
C ARG A 38 0.05 8.06 1.39
N ILE A 39 -0.09 9.14 2.14
CA ILE A 39 0.00 9.16 3.60
C ILE A 39 -1.35 9.65 4.13
N GLN A 40 -2.16 8.75 4.66
CA GLN A 40 -3.44 9.10 5.27
C GLN A 40 -3.27 9.26 6.78
N ILE A 41 -3.56 10.45 7.28
CA ILE A 41 -3.38 10.79 8.69
C ILE A 41 -4.74 10.93 9.36
N GLN A 42 -4.93 10.16 10.43
CA GLN A 42 -6.05 10.23 11.35
C GLN A 42 -5.49 10.52 12.76
N PRO A 43 -6.33 10.94 13.73
CA PRO A 43 -5.85 11.32 15.05
C PRO A 43 -4.96 10.27 15.74
N GLN A 44 -5.19 8.98 15.56
CA GLN A 44 -4.41 7.91 16.23
C GLN A 44 -3.88 6.86 15.27
N ARG A 45 -3.90 7.15 13.96
CA ARG A 45 -3.57 6.19 12.91
C ARG A 45 -2.94 6.88 11.72
N VAL A 46 -1.90 6.27 11.18
CA VAL A 46 -1.25 6.69 9.93
C VAL A 46 -1.22 5.48 9.00
N ASP A 47 -1.79 5.63 7.81
CA ASP A 47 -1.65 4.63 6.75
C ASP A 47 -0.67 5.14 5.69
N LEU A 48 0.32 4.33 5.34
CA LEU A 48 1.33 4.61 4.32
C LEU A 48 1.12 3.66 3.15
N ARG A 49 0.70 4.15 2.00
CA ARG A 49 0.52 3.37 0.78
C ARG A 49 1.57 3.74 -0.25
N PHE A 50 2.51 2.84 -0.49
CA PHE A 50 3.50 2.94 -1.55
C PHE A 50 2.96 2.28 -2.81
N THR A 51 3.15 2.90 -3.96
CA THR A 51 2.94 2.28 -5.27
C THR A 51 4.32 2.02 -5.88
N LEU A 52 4.81 0.78 -5.77
CA LEU A 52 6.16 0.40 -6.16
C LEU A 52 6.13 -0.21 -7.56
N THR A 53 6.86 0.37 -8.51
CA THR A 53 7.04 -0.26 -9.82
C THR A 53 7.91 -1.52 -9.70
N LEU A 54 7.87 -2.44 -10.66
CA LEU A 54 8.75 -3.61 -10.67
C LEU A 54 10.22 -3.22 -10.75
N LEU A 55 10.54 -2.09 -11.42
CA LEU A 55 11.88 -1.52 -11.40
C LEU A 55 12.31 -1.15 -9.97
N THR A 56 11.48 -0.38 -9.27
CA THR A 56 11.75 0.07 -7.90
C THR A 56 11.83 -1.13 -6.95
N LEU A 57 10.88 -2.07 -7.05
CA LEU A 57 10.81 -3.26 -6.23
C LEU A 57 12.02 -4.18 -6.47
N GLY A 58 12.47 -4.31 -7.73
CA GLY A 58 13.68 -5.06 -8.10
C GLY A 58 14.99 -4.46 -7.55
N ARG A 59 14.99 -3.18 -7.16
CA ARG A 59 16.11 -2.56 -6.43
C ARG A 59 16.08 -2.87 -4.93
N MET A 60 14.91 -3.21 -4.38
CA MET A 60 14.72 -3.54 -2.97
C MET A 60 14.85 -5.04 -2.68
N ALA A 61 14.43 -5.89 -3.63
CA ALA A 61 14.36 -7.34 -3.49
C ALA A 61 14.78 -8.04 -4.79
N ASN A 62 15.34 -9.25 -4.68
CA ASN A 62 15.57 -10.09 -5.85
C ASN A 62 14.23 -10.68 -6.32
N LEU A 63 13.73 -10.20 -7.46
CA LEU A 63 12.44 -10.62 -8.03
C LEU A 63 12.52 -11.86 -8.92
N ASP A 64 13.73 -12.22 -9.38
CA ASP A 64 13.98 -13.30 -10.36
C ASP A 64 15.02 -14.28 -9.78
N PRO A 65 14.68 -15.04 -8.72
CA PRO A 65 15.62 -15.96 -8.10
C PRO A 65 16.02 -17.13 -9.00
N ASP A 66 15.19 -17.51 -9.99
CA ASP A 66 15.45 -18.64 -10.89
C ASP A 66 16.02 -18.24 -12.26
N GLY A 67 15.93 -16.95 -12.63
CA GLY A 67 16.57 -16.36 -13.81
C GLY A 67 15.77 -16.54 -15.10
N ASP A 68 14.47 -16.81 -15.03
CA ASP A 68 13.61 -17.03 -16.20
C ASP A 68 13.03 -15.73 -16.81
N HIS A 69 13.31 -14.59 -16.16
CA HIS A 69 12.82 -13.25 -16.52
C HIS A 69 11.29 -13.11 -16.44
N GLN A 70 10.63 -14.01 -15.76
CA GLN A 70 9.23 -13.95 -15.41
C GLN A 70 9.10 -13.74 -13.90
N LEU A 71 8.03 -13.07 -13.50
CA LEU A 71 7.67 -12.90 -12.11
C LEU A 71 6.41 -13.73 -11.85
N SER A 72 6.58 -14.86 -11.19
CA SER A 72 5.45 -15.65 -10.69
C SER A 72 4.81 -14.99 -9.45
N PRO A 73 3.54 -15.29 -9.15
CA PRO A 73 2.90 -14.83 -7.92
C PRO A 73 3.66 -15.25 -6.65
N GLN A 74 4.28 -16.43 -6.65
CA GLN A 74 5.03 -16.94 -5.50
C GLN A 74 6.32 -16.15 -5.26
N GLU A 75 7.03 -15.78 -6.31
CA GLU A 75 8.24 -14.94 -6.20
C GLU A 75 7.89 -13.52 -5.77
N LEU A 76 6.81 -12.97 -6.31
CA LEU A 76 6.30 -11.68 -5.87
C LEU A 76 5.92 -11.70 -4.38
N GLU A 77 5.27 -12.76 -3.90
CA GLU A 77 4.96 -12.93 -2.47
C GLU A 77 6.24 -13.08 -1.63
N ALA A 78 7.21 -13.88 -2.10
CA ALA A 78 8.50 -14.05 -1.43
C ALA A 78 9.31 -12.75 -1.33
N SER A 79 9.08 -11.79 -2.24
CA SER A 79 9.73 -10.48 -2.22
C SER A 79 9.29 -9.57 -1.06
N GLN A 80 8.14 -9.84 -0.43
CA GLN A 80 7.60 -8.99 0.65
C GLN A 80 8.58 -8.83 1.83
N GLY A 81 9.23 -9.92 2.24
CA GLY A 81 10.18 -9.91 3.35
C GLY A 81 11.41 -9.03 3.09
N PRO A 82 12.18 -9.30 2.02
CA PRO A 82 13.31 -8.45 1.62
C PRO A 82 12.93 -6.98 1.40
N MET A 83 11.79 -6.71 0.74
CA MET A 83 11.26 -5.36 0.55
C MET A 83 10.97 -4.66 1.89
N MET A 84 10.28 -5.34 2.82
CA MET A 84 10.03 -4.81 4.16
C MET A 84 11.33 -4.50 4.90
N ALA A 85 12.30 -5.41 4.86
CA ALA A 85 13.60 -5.22 5.51
C ALA A 85 14.36 -4.01 4.92
N PHE A 86 14.28 -3.82 3.59
CA PHE A 86 14.82 -2.63 2.94
C PHE A 86 14.14 -1.35 3.45
N LEU A 87 12.81 -1.30 3.41
CA LEU A 87 12.05 -0.12 3.83
C LEU A 87 12.27 0.21 5.31
N GLN A 88 12.25 -0.78 6.20
CA GLN A 88 12.51 -0.58 7.63
C GLN A 88 13.90 -0.01 7.92
N LYS A 89 14.88 -0.36 7.09
CA LYS A 89 16.25 0.13 7.23
C LYS A 89 16.43 1.56 6.69
N HIS A 90 15.68 1.92 5.64
CA HIS A 90 15.93 3.11 4.84
C HIS A 90 14.83 4.18 4.94
N VAL A 91 13.69 3.89 5.55
CA VAL A 91 12.61 4.84 5.83
C VAL A 91 12.55 5.06 7.32
N LEU A 92 12.97 6.23 7.76
CA LEU A 92 12.93 6.62 9.17
C LEU A 92 11.64 7.39 9.42
N LEU A 93 10.94 7.04 10.49
CA LEU A 93 9.68 7.66 10.88
C LEU A 93 9.73 8.12 12.33
N LYS A 94 9.15 9.29 12.59
CA LYS A 94 8.85 9.75 13.95
C LYS A 94 7.43 10.25 14.02
N ILE A 95 6.72 9.86 15.08
CA ILE A 95 5.41 10.41 15.44
C ILE A 95 5.58 11.08 16.80
N ASN A 96 5.22 12.36 16.90
CA ASN A 96 5.40 13.15 18.12
C ASN A 96 6.86 13.10 18.65
N ASP A 97 7.83 13.25 17.74
CA ASP A 97 9.27 13.13 18.00
C ASP A 97 9.76 11.76 18.50
N GLN A 98 8.88 10.76 18.62
CA GLN A 98 9.24 9.40 19.00
C GLN A 98 9.52 8.56 17.74
N PRO A 99 10.68 7.88 17.65
CA PRO A 99 10.97 7.01 16.52
C PRO A 99 10.00 5.83 16.49
N VAL A 100 9.44 5.55 15.32
CA VAL A 100 8.52 4.43 15.08
C VAL A 100 9.01 3.59 13.91
N THR A 101 8.73 2.30 13.94
CA THR A 101 8.99 1.41 12.82
C THR A 101 7.85 1.47 11.81
N LEU A 102 8.14 1.20 10.54
CA LEU A 102 7.10 0.84 9.58
C LEU A 102 6.32 -0.35 10.16
N GLY A 103 5.02 -0.17 10.37
CA GLY A 103 4.14 -1.15 10.99
C GLY A 103 3.96 -2.41 10.14
N GLU A 104 2.83 -3.10 10.30
CA GLU A 104 2.54 -4.31 9.54
C GLU A 104 2.06 -3.98 8.12
N ILE A 105 2.39 -4.86 7.16
CA ILE A 105 1.79 -4.82 5.82
C ILE A 105 0.35 -5.30 5.94
N VAL A 106 -0.60 -4.39 5.76
CA VAL A 106 -2.04 -4.72 5.77
C VAL A 106 -2.56 -5.03 4.39
N ARG A 107 -1.87 -4.59 3.33
CA ARG A 107 -2.22 -4.86 1.94
C ARG A 107 -0.97 -4.94 1.08
N PHE A 108 -0.91 -5.95 0.22
CA PHE A 108 0.11 -6.12 -0.79
C PHE A 108 -0.58 -6.60 -2.07
N GLU A 109 -0.79 -5.71 -3.03
CA GLU A 109 -1.68 -5.95 -4.17
C GLU A 109 -1.05 -5.55 -5.50
N PRO A 110 -0.89 -6.49 -6.45
CA PRO A 110 -0.48 -6.15 -7.81
C PRO A 110 -1.57 -5.34 -8.51
N LEU A 111 -1.19 -4.25 -9.19
CA LEU A 111 -2.12 -3.37 -9.92
C LEU A 111 -2.39 -3.82 -11.37
N TRP A 112 -2.09 -5.06 -11.69
CA TRP A 112 -2.34 -5.65 -13.00
C TRP A 112 -3.32 -6.83 -12.90
N PRO A 113 -3.99 -7.20 -14.01
CA PRO A 113 -4.92 -8.32 -14.01
C PRO A 113 -4.25 -9.63 -13.55
N PRO A 114 -4.98 -10.54 -12.87
CA PRO A 114 -4.44 -11.83 -12.48
C PRO A 114 -3.82 -12.59 -13.66
N ALA A 115 -2.55 -12.95 -13.55
CA ALA A 115 -1.78 -13.66 -14.56
C ALA A 115 -0.90 -14.73 -13.89
N PRO A 116 -0.56 -15.83 -14.60
CA PRO A 116 0.32 -16.86 -14.05
C PRO A 116 1.75 -16.36 -13.86
N SER A 117 2.19 -15.40 -14.65
CA SER A 117 3.47 -14.70 -14.54
C SER A 117 3.42 -13.35 -15.26
N VAL A 118 4.42 -12.50 -15.00
CA VAL A 118 4.61 -11.21 -15.68
C VAL A 118 6.05 -11.11 -16.19
N ASP A 119 6.26 -10.66 -17.42
CA ASP A 119 7.62 -10.40 -17.93
C ASP A 119 8.23 -9.22 -17.16
N LEU A 120 9.39 -9.43 -16.53
CA LEU A 120 10.09 -8.42 -15.74
C LEU A 120 10.59 -7.22 -16.56
N ARG A 121 10.56 -7.32 -17.90
CA ARG A 121 10.81 -6.20 -18.81
C ARG A 121 9.67 -5.18 -18.82
N GLU A 122 8.47 -5.56 -18.37
CA GLU A 122 7.34 -4.65 -18.13
C GLU A 122 7.54 -3.87 -16.82
N MET A 123 8.61 -3.08 -16.78
CA MET A 123 9.10 -2.40 -15.57
C MET A 123 8.11 -1.39 -14.96
N ASP A 124 7.12 -0.94 -15.73
CA ASP A 124 6.08 0.02 -15.34
C ASP A 124 4.91 -0.61 -14.57
N ARG A 125 4.83 -1.94 -14.53
CA ARG A 125 3.91 -2.67 -13.65
C ARG A 125 4.17 -2.29 -12.20
N ALA A 126 3.12 -2.14 -11.40
CA ALA A 126 3.23 -1.64 -10.04
C ALA A 126 2.45 -2.47 -9.02
N VAL A 127 2.97 -2.50 -7.80
CA VAL A 127 2.39 -3.18 -6.64
C VAL A 127 2.09 -2.13 -5.59
N ASP A 128 0.88 -2.15 -5.07
CA ASP A 128 0.50 -1.33 -3.92
C ASP A 128 0.80 -2.05 -2.63
N VAL A 129 1.52 -1.36 -1.75
CA VAL A 129 1.89 -1.85 -0.43
C VAL A 129 1.41 -0.85 0.60
N THR A 130 0.50 -1.29 1.48
CA THR A 130 -0.03 -0.45 2.56
C THR A 130 0.51 -0.92 3.90
N PHE A 131 1.13 0.00 4.63
CA PHE A 131 1.50 -0.15 6.03
C PHE A 131 0.51 0.61 6.90
N GLN A 132 0.19 0.06 8.06
CA GLN A 132 -0.66 0.72 9.06
C GLN A 132 0.13 0.92 10.34
N LEU A 133 0.12 2.14 10.85
CA LEU A 133 0.67 2.50 12.15
C LEU A 133 -0.47 2.99 13.04
N THR A 134 -0.59 2.42 14.24
CA THR A 134 -1.52 2.87 15.28
C THR A 134 -0.73 3.38 16.47
N THR A 135 -1.23 4.44 17.09
CA THR A 135 -0.62 5.06 18.28
C THR A 135 -1.68 5.30 19.34
N SER A 136 -1.28 5.24 20.61
CA SER A 136 -2.16 5.58 21.74
C SER A 136 -2.40 7.09 21.88
N GLU A 137 -1.48 7.90 21.36
CA GLU A 137 -1.53 9.35 21.46
C GLU A 137 -2.07 9.96 20.17
N VAL A 138 -2.55 11.20 20.25
CA VAL A 138 -2.91 11.95 19.06
C VAL A 138 -1.65 12.24 18.24
N VAL A 139 -1.64 11.91 16.95
CA VAL A 139 -0.57 12.22 16.00
C VAL A 139 -0.54 13.74 15.84
N ALA A 140 0.34 14.43 16.56
CA ALA A 140 0.52 15.88 16.46
C ALA A 140 1.40 16.23 15.27
N ASN A 141 2.50 15.50 15.07
CA ASN A 141 3.39 15.64 13.94
C ASN A 141 3.85 14.28 13.41
N LEU A 142 4.18 14.25 12.12
CA LEU A 142 4.75 13.10 11.43
C LEU A 142 6.01 13.56 10.68
N TRP A 143 7.16 13.09 11.12
CA TRP A 143 8.42 13.29 10.40
C TRP A 143 8.82 12.00 9.69
N MET A 144 9.32 12.15 8.46
CA MET A 144 9.74 11.04 7.60
C MET A 144 11.03 11.40 6.88
N GLU A 145 11.98 10.47 6.81
CA GLU A 145 13.21 10.59 6.05
C GLU A 145 13.45 9.34 5.20
N PHE A 146 13.87 9.55 3.94
CA PHE A 146 14.26 8.49 3.01
C PHE A 146 15.79 8.43 2.84
N ALA A 147 16.44 7.57 3.60
CA ALA A 147 17.87 7.31 3.51
C ALA A 147 18.25 6.26 2.43
N GLY A 148 17.27 5.77 1.65
CA GLY A 148 17.44 4.69 0.67
C GLY A 148 17.78 5.12 -0.75
N PHE A 149 17.85 6.42 -1.03
CA PHE A 149 18.08 6.92 -2.40
C PHE A 149 19.35 6.37 -3.08
N PRO A 150 20.50 6.20 -2.41
CA PRO A 150 21.68 5.63 -3.07
C PRO A 150 21.48 4.22 -3.61
N GLN A 151 20.58 3.43 -3.01
CA GLN A 151 20.21 2.08 -3.46
C GLN A 151 19.11 2.11 -4.52
N LEU A 152 18.20 3.09 -4.41
CA LEU A 152 17.18 3.32 -5.43
C LEU A 152 17.74 3.96 -6.69
N GLY A 153 18.90 4.62 -6.68
CA GLY A 153 19.53 5.24 -7.84
C GLY A 153 19.36 6.76 -7.91
N GLU A 154 20.21 7.42 -8.69
CA GLU A 154 20.37 8.88 -8.69
C GLU A 154 19.12 9.66 -9.16
N ALA A 155 18.32 9.05 -10.04
CA ALA A 155 17.09 9.65 -10.56
C ALA A 155 15.84 9.25 -9.76
N ALA A 156 16.00 8.51 -8.66
CA ALA A 156 14.87 8.10 -7.84
C ALA A 156 14.32 9.29 -7.05
N SER A 157 12.99 9.39 -7.03
CA SER A 157 12.26 10.37 -6.25
C SER A 157 10.99 9.72 -5.69
N ILE A 158 10.52 10.23 -4.56
CA ILE A 158 9.27 9.77 -3.96
C ILE A 158 8.30 10.95 -3.95
N GLN A 159 7.16 10.81 -4.60
CA GLN A 159 6.13 11.83 -4.61
C GLN A 159 5.11 11.51 -3.51
N ALA A 160 5.28 12.11 -2.33
CA ALA A 160 4.36 11.92 -1.23
C ALA A 160 3.14 12.85 -1.34
N THR A 161 1.98 12.32 -0.98
CA THR A 161 0.73 13.06 -0.81
C THR A 161 0.19 12.80 0.60
N TYR A 162 0.25 13.81 1.45
CA TYR A 162 -0.32 13.81 2.80
C TYR A 162 -1.80 14.15 2.71
N GLU A 163 -2.65 13.32 3.32
CA GLU A 163 -4.10 13.46 3.34
C GLU A 163 -4.60 13.55 4.77
N GLN A 164 -5.26 14.67 5.08
CA GLN A 164 -5.89 14.92 6.37
C GLN A 164 -7.30 15.48 6.13
N GLY A 165 -8.30 14.59 6.15
CA GLY A 165 -9.67 14.96 5.76
C GLY A 165 -9.73 15.39 4.28
N GLU A 166 -10.08 16.65 4.03
CA GLU A 166 -10.11 17.24 2.68
C GLU A 166 -8.78 17.94 2.31
N LEU A 167 -7.85 18.08 3.26
CA LEU A 167 -6.56 18.71 3.01
C LEU A 167 -5.60 17.71 2.34
N LEU A 168 -5.10 18.10 1.16
CA LEU A 168 -4.09 17.37 0.40
C LEU A 168 -2.82 18.21 0.30
N THR A 169 -1.68 17.67 0.72
CA THR A 169 -0.37 18.34 0.60
C THR A 169 0.59 17.42 -0.13
N GLN A 170 1.15 17.88 -1.25
CA GLN A 170 2.14 17.14 -2.02
C GLN A 170 3.55 17.57 -1.65
N VAL A 171 4.40 16.59 -1.35
CA VAL A 171 5.80 16.80 -0.95
C VAL A 171 6.68 15.86 -1.76
N PRO A 172 7.57 16.37 -2.62
CA PRO A 172 8.57 15.54 -3.28
C PRO A 172 9.73 15.26 -2.30
N PHE A 173 10.17 14.01 -2.24
CA PHE A 173 11.41 13.61 -1.60
C PHE A 173 12.45 13.29 -2.66
N THR A 174 13.64 13.84 -2.49
CA THR A 174 14.77 13.66 -3.41
C THR A 174 16.06 13.42 -2.62
N PRO A 175 17.16 13.01 -3.26
CA PRO A 175 18.45 12.90 -2.57
C PRO A 175 18.93 14.21 -1.90
N GLY A 176 18.52 15.37 -2.43
CA GLY A 176 18.87 16.68 -1.87
C GLY A 176 17.95 17.16 -0.76
N GLU A 177 16.71 16.65 -0.73
CA GLU A 177 15.68 16.97 0.26
C GLU A 177 15.00 15.65 0.68
N PRO A 178 15.67 14.83 1.51
CA PRO A 178 15.25 13.46 1.80
C PRO A 178 14.26 13.37 2.97
N ASP A 179 14.04 14.46 3.70
CA ASP A 179 13.19 14.47 4.89
C ASP A 179 12.13 15.58 4.87
N TYR A 180 11.07 15.36 5.65
CA TYR A 180 9.98 16.31 5.79
C TYR A 180 9.25 16.13 7.12
N LEU A 181 8.90 17.23 7.77
CA LEU A 181 8.07 17.29 8.98
C LEU A 181 6.68 17.82 8.62
N TYR A 182 5.65 17.00 8.80
CA TYR A 182 4.26 17.38 8.64
C TYR A 182 3.62 17.65 10.01
N ASP A 183 3.15 18.87 10.25
CA ASP A 183 2.34 19.23 11.40
C ASP A 183 0.87 19.01 11.07
N THR A 184 0.19 18.20 11.88
CA THR A 184 -1.22 17.86 11.66
C THR A 184 -2.18 18.88 12.28
N GLY A 185 -1.74 19.68 13.26
CA GLY A 185 -2.64 20.54 14.04
C GLY A 185 -3.64 19.81 14.97
N PHE A 186 -3.71 18.47 14.99
CA PHE A 186 -4.68 17.74 15.84
C PHE A 186 -4.48 17.99 17.35
N ALA A 187 -3.24 18.21 17.79
CA ALA A 187 -2.95 18.53 19.19
C ALA A 187 -3.61 19.85 19.62
N VAL A 188 -3.68 20.84 18.73
CA VAL A 188 -4.28 22.14 19.02
C VAL A 188 -5.80 22.01 19.15
N GLU A 189 -6.45 21.23 18.30
CA GLU A 189 -7.90 21.00 18.35
C GLU A 189 -8.34 20.33 19.66
N SER A 190 -7.52 19.41 20.20
CA SER A 190 -7.82 18.73 21.46
C SER A 190 -7.91 19.66 22.67
N LEU A 191 -7.21 20.81 22.63
CA LEU A 191 -7.28 21.84 23.68
C LEU A 191 -8.57 22.64 23.64
N PHE A 192 -9.23 22.71 22.47
CA PHE A 192 -10.44 23.48 22.26
C PHE A 192 -11.72 22.65 22.32
N GLN A 193 -11.63 21.32 22.38
CA GLN A 193 -12.79 20.46 22.60
C GLN A 193 -13.25 20.59 24.06
N PRO A 194 -14.48 21.07 24.31
CA PRO A 194 -15.04 21.11 25.66
C PRO A 194 -15.00 19.70 26.23
N ALA A 195 -14.44 19.54 27.44
CA ALA A 195 -14.42 18.26 28.14
C ALA A 195 -15.82 17.64 28.04
N ALA A 196 -15.90 16.47 27.39
CA ALA A 196 -17.18 15.79 27.17
C ALA A 196 -17.94 15.78 28.49
N ALA A 197 -19.14 16.38 28.48
CA ALA A 197 -19.95 16.49 29.69
C ALA A 197 -19.99 15.11 30.35
N PRO A 198 -19.67 15.01 31.66
CA PRO A 198 -19.61 13.72 32.33
C PRO A 198 -20.89 12.98 31.99
N ALA A 199 -20.74 11.74 31.49
CA ALA A 199 -21.88 10.92 31.10
C ALA A 199 -22.93 11.00 32.22
N PRO A 200 -24.20 11.32 31.92
CA PRO A 200 -25.20 11.46 32.96
C PRO A 200 -25.15 10.20 33.82
N SER A 201 -24.82 10.38 35.09
CA SER A 201 -24.73 9.28 36.05
C SER A 201 -26.08 8.57 36.01
N VAL A 202 -26.13 7.39 35.41
CA VAL A 202 -27.35 6.59 35.38
C VAL A 202 -27.72 6.37 36.85
N PRO A 203 -28.86 6.89 37.33
CA PRO A 203 -29.23 6.72 38.72
C PRO A 203 -29.27 5.23 39.02
N ALA A 204 -28.61 4.81 40.08
CA ALA A 204 -28.45 3.42 40.50
C ALA A 204 -29.78 2.67 40.81
N SER A 205 -30.93 3.30 40.55
CA SER A 205 -32.26 2.78 40.83
C SER A 205 -32.86 1.90 39.72
N THR A 206 -32.19 1.71 38.58
CA THR A 206 -32.67 0.84 37.49
C THR A 206 -31.98 -0.53 37.42
N ALA A 207 -31.30 -0.94 38.49
CA ALA A 207 -30.58 -2.23 38.55
C ALA A 207 -31.45 -3.43 38.98
N TRP A 208 -32.75 -3.25 39.28
CA TRP A 208 -33.56 -4.31 39.92
C TRP A 208 -34.56 -5.01 38.99
N THR A 209 -34.75 -4.56 37.74
CA THR A 209 -35.80 -5.10 36.86
C THR A 209 -35.37 -6.19 35.88
N VAL A 210 -34.07 -6.52 35.75
CA VAL A 210 -33.63 -7.56 34.79
C VAL A 210 -32.65 -8.54 35.44
N ARG A 211 -33.08 -9.22 36.51
CA ARG A 211 -32.44 -10.44 37.01
C ARG A 211 -33.31 -11.69 36.91
N ILE A 212 -34.43 -11.64 36.17
CA ILE A 212 -35.37 -12.77 36.08
C ILE A 212 -35.22 -13.60 34.78
N LEU A 213 -34.49 -13.15 33.76
CA LEU A 213 -34.58 -13.80 32.43
C LEU A 213 -33.36 -14.55 31.83
N PRO A 214 -32.31 -14.99 32.56
CA PRO A 214 -31.36 -15.95 31.98
C PRO A 214 -31.84 -17.41 32.03
N GLY A 215 -32.82 -17.74 32.89
CA GLY A 215 -33.30 -19.13 33.03
C GLY A 215 -34.31 -19.59 31.97
N VAL A 216 -35.12 -18.66 31.44
CA VAL A 216 -36.21 -18.98 30.50
C VAL A 216 -35.68 -19.21 29.08
N THR A 217 -34.65 -18.49 28.65
CA THR A 217 -34.08 -18.62 27.30
C THR A 217 -33.29 -19.92 27.13
N THR A 218 -32.57 -20.39 28.16
CA THR A 218 -31.89 -21.70 28.12
C THR A 218 -32.85 -22.88 28.06
N LEU A 219 -34.00 -22.81 28.74
CA LEU A 219 -34.99 -23.89 28.71
C LEU A 219 -35.63 -24.03 27.32
N LEU A 220 -35.90 -22.90 26.65
CA LEU A 220 -36.52 -22.88 25.32
C LEU A 220 -35.56 -23.44 24.24
N PHE A 221 -34.26 -23.13 24.34
CA PHE A 221 -33.24 -23.71 23.45
C PHE A 221 -33.08 -25.23 23.61
N LEU A 222 -33.18 -25.74 24.84
CA LEU A 222 -33.13 -27.20 25.10
C LEU A 222 -34.37 -27.93 24.54
N ILE A 223 -35.56 -27.33 24.59
CA ILE A 223 -36.78 -27.93 24.04
C ILE A 223 -36.73 -27.97 22.51
N ILE A 224 -36.24 -26.90 21.86
CA ILE A 224 -36.13 -26.84 20.40
C ILE A 224 -35.10 -27.84 19.86
N THR A 225 -33.92 -27.92 20.49
CA THR A 225 -32.86 -28.85 20.08
C THR A 225 -33.28 -30.31 20.27
N TRP A 226 -33.98 -30.64 21.36
CA TRP A 226 -34.50 -32.00 21.59
C TRP A 226 -35.53 -32.44 20.54
N ASN A 227 -36.44 -31.55 20.15
CA ASN A 227 -37.43 -31.86 19.11
C ASN A 227 -36.80 -32.03 17.73
N LEU A 228 -35.77 -31.23 17.39
CA LEU A 228 -35.06 -31.37 16.11
C LEU A 228 -34.35 -32.72 15.99
N VAL A 229 -33.68 -33.17 17.06
CA VAL A 229 -32.96 -34.47 17.07
C VAL A 229 -33.93 -35.65 16.87
N LYS A 230 -35.12 -35.61 17.49
CA LYS A 230 -36.14 -36.67 17.29
C LYS A 230 -36.62 -36.73 15.84
N THR A 231 -36.83 -35.58 15.19
CA THR A 231 -37.30 -35.54 13.80
C THR A 231 -36.26 -36.09 12.83
N VAL A 232 -34.98 -35.73 13.01
CA VAL A 232 -33.88 -36.22 12.16
C VAL A 232 -33.67 -37.73 12.36
N ALA A 233 -33.68 -38.21 13.61
CA ALA A 233 -33.55 -39.63 13.90
C ALA A 233 -34.69 -40.49 13.29
N GLY A 234 -35.92 -39.95 13.25
CA GLY A 234 -37.06 -40.59 12.59
C GLY A 234 -36.89 -40.71 11.07
N LEU A 235 -36.33 -39.68 10.42
CA LEU A 235 -36.07 -39.67 8.98
C LEU A 235 -34.98 -40.67 8.56
N VAL A 236 -33.90 -40.78 9.34
CA VAL A 236 -32.81 -41.73 9.06
C VAL A 236 -33.29 -43.18 9.18
N ARG A 237 -34.18 -43.49 10.12
CA ARG A 237 -34.71 -44.85 10.30
C ARG A 237 -35.61 -45.32 9.15
N LYS A 238 -36.24 -44.39 8.43
CA LYS A 238 -37.15 -44.71 7.32
C LYS A 238 -36.42 -45.06 6.02
N ARG A 239 -35.15 -44.64 5.86
CA ARG A 239 -34.34 -44.94 4.65
C ARG A 239 -33.68 -46.32 4.63
N ARG A 240 -33.65 -47.07 5.73
CA ARG A 240 -32.93 -48.37 5.81
C ARG A 240 -33.78 -49.61 5.50
N LYS A 241 -35.03 -49.46 5.06
CA LYS A 241 -35.97 -50.58 4.92
C LYS A 241 -36.33 -50.95 3.47
N GLY A 242 -35.57 -50.47 2.49
CA GLY A 242 -36.05 -50.39 1.10
C GLY A 242 -35.28 -51.10 -0.01
N ASP A 243 -34.13 -51.74 0.24
CA ASP A 243 -33.38 -52.36 -0.86
C ASP A 243 -33.32 -53.89 -0.67
N PRO A 244 -33.99 -54.69 -1.54
CA PRO A 244 -33.82 -56.13 -1.55
C PRO A 244 -32.45 -56.51 -2.14
N PRO A 245 -31.86 -57.63 -1.70
CA PRO A 245 -30.57 -58.10 -2.20
C PRO A 245 -30.70 -58.53 -3.66
N SER A 246 -29.86 -57.97 -4.53
CA SER A 246 -29.63 -58.52 -5.87
C SER A 246 -28.91 -59.86 -5.75
N SER A 247 -29.60 -60.91 -6.16
CA SER A 247 -29.09 -62.28 -6.30
C SER A 247 -28.04 -62.40 -7.43
N PRO A 248 -27.14 -63.41 -7.35
CA PRO A 248 -25.91 -63.53 -8.14
C PRO A 248 -26.10 -63.85 -9.63
#